data_AF-A0A7C5JT63-F1
#
_entry.id   AF-A0A7C5JT63-F1
#
_cell.length_a   1.000
_cell.length_b   1.000
_cell.length_c   1.000
_cell.angle_alpha   90.00
_cell.angle_beta   90.00
_cell.angle_gamma   90.00
#
_symmetry.space_group_name_H-M   'P 1'
#
loop_
_entity.id
_entity.type
_entity.pdbx_description
1 polymer ?
#
loop_
_entity_poly.entity_id
_entity_poly.type
_entity_poly.pdbx_seq_one_letter_code
_entity_poly.pdbx_strand_id
1 'polypeptide(L)'
;MDDASAIKPYVVYLVKRHPLERVETGPFFRWLHFDNDFKKQLEDLIGPYNPNKLTMLVDEQPAGRAWDLLLESLLEEQIELVITHLAPLTSAQRQQLIGVCAQVGTQLITPADAGRNRTRPGFTSPG
;
A
#
# COMPACT_ATOMS: atom_id res chain seq x y z
N MET A 1 24.53 0.15 23.15
CA MET A 1 25.02 1.19 22.24
C MET A 1 25.36 0.47 20.96
N ASP A 2 24.49 0.39 19.96
CA ASP A 2 23.24 1.08 19.68
C ASP A 2 22.25 0.03 19.18
N ASP A 3 21.02 0.06 19.70
CA ASP A 3 19.91 -0.69 19.12
C ASP A 3 19.60 0.02 17.79
N ALA A 4 20.33 -0.38 16.75
CA ALA A 4 19.95 -0.12 15.38
C ALA A 4 18.68 -0.94 15.15
N SER A 5 17.57 -0.49 15.73
CA SER A 5 16.22 -0.96 15.45
C SER A 5 16.10 -0.86 13.94
N ALA A 6 16.32 -1.99 13.27
CA ALA A 6 16.44 -2.06 11.82
C ALA A 6 15.15 -1.46 11.29
N ILE A 7 15.27 -0.27 10.71
CA ILE A 7 14.11 0.53 10.36
C ILE A 7 13.33 -0.25 9.31
N LYS A 8 12.19 -0.83 9.71
CA LYS A 8 11.38 -1.65 8.80
C LYS A 8 10.79 -0.75 7.69
N PRO A 9 10.95 -1.10 6.40
CA PRO A 9 10.45 -0.31 5.27
C PRO A 9 8.93 -0.21 5.16
N TYR A 10 8.51 0.80 4.41
CA TYR A 10 7.18 0.95 3.81
C TYR A 10 7.27 0.45 2.38
N VAL A 11 6.47 -0.56 2.03
CA VAL A 11 6.49 -1.16 0.71
C VAL A 11 5.26 -0.73 -0.07
N VAL A 12 5.46 -0.06 -1.21
CA VAL A 12 4.40 0.21 -2.16
C VAL A 12 4.49 -0.84 -3.27
N TYR A 13 3.49 -1.72 -3.34
CA TYR A 13 3.39 -2.72 -4.41
C TYR A 13 2.42 -2.25 -5.50
N LEU A 14 2.90 -2.25 -6.74
CA LEU A 14 2.15 -1.78 -7.92
C LEU A 14 2.16 -2.83 -9.03
N VAL A 15 1.04 -2.89 -9.75
CA VAL A 15 0.95 -3.62 -11.02
C VAL A 15 0.85 -2.60 -12.14
N LYS A 16 1.88 -2.53 -13.01
CA LYS A 16 2.03 -1.51 -14.05
C LYS A 16 0.93 -1.54 -15.11
N ARG A 17 0.55 -2.73 -15.58
CA ARG A 17 -0.56 -2.88 -16.53
C ARG A 17 -1.79 -3.32 -15.79
N HIS A 18 -2.73 -2.40 -15.59
CA HIS A 18 -3.97 -2.77 -14.96
C HIS A 18 -4.88 -3.51 -15.97
N PRO A 19 -5.38 -4.72 -15.69
CA PRO A 19 -6.31 -5.42 -16.59
C PRO A 19 -7.62 -4.64 -16.82
N LEU A 20 -7.95 -3.72 -15.89
CA LEU A 20 -9.11 -2.82 -15.95
C LEU A 20 -8.73 -1.36 -16.20
N GLU A 21 -7.53 -1.06 -16.70
CA GLU A 21 -7.21 0.28 -17.25
C GLU A 21 -8.04 0.50 -18.53
N ARG A 22 -9.34 0.67 -18.34
CA ARG A 22 -10.18 1.36 -19.31
C ARG A 22 -10.02 2.83 -18.98
N VAL A 23 -9.79 3.63 -20.02
CA VAL A 23 -9.62 5.10 -20.02
C VAL A 23 -10.78 5.85 -19.32
N GLU A 24 -11.85 5.15 -18.92
CA GLU A 24 -13.12 5.69 -18.44
C GLU A 24 -13.40 5.47 -16.94
N THR A 25 -12.43 5.07 -16.10
CA THR A 25 -12.68 5.08 -14.64
C THR A 25 -12.67 6.52 -14.12
N GLY A 26 -13.86 7.08 -13.91
CA GLY A 26 -14.10 8.43 -13.41
C GLY A 26 -13.44 8.76 -12.06
N PRO A 27 -13.72 9.96 -11.49
CA PRO A 27 -12.90 10.64 -10.46
C PRO A 27 -12.77 9.93 -9.09
N PHE A 28 -13.36 8.75 -8.93
CA PHE A 28 -13.42 8.00 -7.67
C PHE A 28 -12.31 6.96 -7.50
N PHE A 29 -11.59 6.60 -8.56
CA PHE A 29 -10.49 5.63 -8.47
C PHE A 29 -9.17 6.34 -8.76
N ARG A 30 -8.47 6.79 -7.72
CA ARG A 30 -7.15 7.40 -7.85
C ARG A 30 -6.09 6.31 -7.71
N TRP A 31 -5.61 5.82 -8.84
CA TRP A 31 -4.46 4.93 -8.90
C TRP A 31 -3.22 5.66 -8.38
N LEU A 32 -2.37 4.93 -7.66
CA LEU A 32 -1.02 5.42 -7.36
C LEU A 32 -0.21 5.23 -8.64
N HIS A 33 -0.32 6.17 -9.57
CA HIS A 33 0.52 6.18 -10.76
C HIS A 33 1.91 6.69 -10.40
N PHE A 34 2.93 6.17 -11.10
CA PHE A 34 4.29 6.68 -11.04
C PHE A 34 4.40 7.98 -11.85
N ASP A 35 3.68 9.02 -11.42
CA ASP A 35 3.70 10.35 -12.02
C ASP A 35 4.13 11.40 -10.99
N ASN A 36 4.18 12.67 -11.41
CA ASN A 36 4.69 13.79 -10.63
C ASN A 36 3.96 14.00 -9.29
N ASP A 37 2.78 13.42 -9.07
CA ASP A 37 2.01 13.57 -7.84
C ASP A 37 2.09 12.36 -6.89
N PHE A 38 2.80 11.29 -7.24
CA PHE A 38 2.87 10.05 -6.45
C PHE A 38 3.21 10.29 -4.97
N LYS A 39 4.25 11.07 -4.69
CA LYS A 39 4.71 11.32 -3.31
C LYS A 39 3.64 12.01 -2.47
N LYS A 40 2.96 12.99 -3.05
CA LYS A 40 1.87 13.73 -2.41
C LYS A 40 0.66 12.84 -2.19
N GLN A 41 0.31 12.01 -3.17
CA GLN A 41 -0.79 11.06 -3.03
C GLN A 41 -0.52 9.99 -1.96
N LEU A 42 0.74 9.55 -1.84
CA LEU A 42 1.16 8.63 -0.80
C LEU A 42 1.09 9.29 0.58
N GLU A 43 1.60 10.52 0.71
CA GLU A 43 1.53 11.29 1.96
C GLU A 43 0.07 11.59 2.38
N ASP A 44 -0.81 11.89 1.44
CA ASP A 44 -2.26 12.04 1.65
C ASP A 44 -2.94 10.76 2.18
N LEU A 45 -2.32 9.60 1.95
CA LEU A 45 -2.85 8.28 2.29
C LEU A 45 -2.32 7.77 3.63
N ILE A 46 -1.02 7.93 3.89
CA ILE A 46 -0.34 7.34 5.06
C ILE A 46 0.17 8.39 6.06
N GLY A 47 -0.02 9.68 5.74
CA GLY A 47 0.59 10.80 6.47
C GLY A 47 2.06 11.01 6.09
N PRO A 48 2.75 11.95 6.77
CA PRO A 48 4.17 12.20 6.59
C PRO A 48 4.98 10.92 6.82
N TYR A 49 5.84 10.58 5.86
CA TYR A 49 6.69 9.40 5.93
C TYR A 49 8.16 9.74 5.66
N ASN A 50 9.08 8.91 6.15
CA ASN A 50 10.49 9.02 5.80
C ASN A 50 10.73 8.40 4.41
N PRO A 51 11.15 9.16 3.39
CA PRO A 51 11.35 8.64 2.05
C PRO A 51 12.45 7.58 1.96
N ASN A 52 13.40 7.57 2.89
CA ASN A 52 14.45 6.55 2.94
C ASN A 52 13.93 5.17 3.41
N LYS A 53 12.73 5.12 3.98
CA LYS A 53 12.04 3.86 4.32
C LYS A 53 11.21 3.31 3.17
N LEU A 54 11.02 4.08 2.09
CA LEU A 54 10.10 3.73 1.03
C LEU A 54 10.76 2.80 0.02
N THR A 55 10.22 1.59 -0.08
CA THR A 55 10.59 0.62 -1.11
C THR A 55 9.43 0.45 -2.09
N MET A 56 9.74 0.48 -3.37
CA MET A 56 8.76 0.25 -4.43
C MET A 56 8.98 -1.12 -5.06
N LEU A 57 7.91 -1.90 -5.14
CA LEU A 57 7.87 -3.20 -5.80
C LEU A 57 6.87 -3.11 -6.95
N VAL A 58 7.33 -3.36 -8.18
CA VAL A 58 6.51 -3.15 -9.38
C VAL A 58 6.57 -4.37 -10.27
N ASP A 59 5.41 -4.95 -10.56
CA ASP A 59 5.28 -6.01 -11.55
C ASP A 59 4.52 -5.54 -12.79
N GLU A 60 4.85 -6.10 -13.96
CA GLU A 60 4.11 -5.86 -15.20
C GLU A 60 2.73 -6.55 -15.20
N GLN A 61 2.59 -7.66 -14.46
CA GLN A 61 1.35 -8.41 -14.27
C GLN A 61 1.18 -8.79 -12.80
N PRO A 62 -0.04 -9.00 -12.30
CA PRO A 62 -0.27 -9.41 -10.92
C PRO A 62 0.49 -10.70 -10.55
N ALA A 63 1.09 -10.73 -9.36
CA ALA A 63 1.91 -11.83 -8.87
C ALA A 63 3.10 -12.18 -9.77
N GLY A 64 3.87 -11.16 -10.16
CA GLY A 64 5.16 -11.35 -10.80
C GLY A 64 6.28 -11.54 -9.77
N ARG A 65 7.51 -11.24 -10.17
CA ARG A 65 8.69 -11.44 -9.32
C ARG A 65 8.69 -10.51 -8.10
N ALA A 66 8.15 -9.30 -8.23
CA ALA A 66 8.11 -8.33 -7.13
C ALA A 66 7.13 -8.77 -6.04
N TRP A 67 6.07 -9.50 -6.41
CA TRP A 67 5.16 -10.14 -5.47
C TRP A 67 5.82 -11.23 -4.62
N ASP A 68 6.66 -12.07 -5.23
CA ASP A 68 7.38 -13.11 -4.47
C ASP A 68 8.29 -12.47 -3.42
N LEU A 69 9.01 -11.40 -3.81
CA LEU A 69 9.85 -10.62 -2.88
C LEU A 69 9.02 -9.97 -1.77
N LEU A 70 7.82 -9.47 -2.08
CA LEU A 70 6.91 -8.90 -1.09
C LEU A 70 6.53 -9.97 -0.05
N LEU A 71 6.14 -11.16 -0.50
CA LEU A 71 5.73 -12.25 0.38
C LEU A 71 6.90 -12.76 1.23
N GLU A 72 8.07 -12.96 0.64
CA GLU A 72 9.28 -13.35 1.37
C GLU A 72 9.61 -12.33 2.47
N SER A 73 9.66 -11.04 2.11
CA SER A 73 9.94 -9.96 3.06
C SER A 73 8.88 -9.83 4.17
N LEU A 74 7.61 -10.15 3.87
CA LEU A 74 6.54 -10.19 4.86
C LEU A 74 6.72 -11.36 5.83
N LEU A 75 7.02 -12.55 5.32
CA LEU A 75 7.24 -13.76 6.12
C LEU A 75 8.49 -13.65 7.01
N GLU A 76 9.49 -12.88 6.59
CA GLU A 76 10.67 -12.54 7.39
C GLU A 76 10.44 -11.35 8.33
N GLU A 77 9.20 -10.87 8.44
CA GLU A 77 8.78 -9.75 9.30
C GLU A 77 9.56 -8.46 9.05
N GLN A 78 10.08 -8.26 7.84
CA GLN A 78 10.92 -7.12 7.50
C GLN A 78 10.12 -5.88 7.07
N ILE A 79 8.79 -5.91 7.06
CA ILE A 79 7.97 -4.82 6.53
C ILE A 79 7.06 -4.23 7.63
N GLU A 80 7.09 -2.90 7.77
CA GLU A 80 6.21 -2.16 8.70
C GLU A 80 4.82 -1.97 8.09
N LEU A 81 4.78 -1.61 6.80
CA LEU A 81 3.57 -1.20 6.10
C LEU A 81 3.61 -1.63 4.64
N VAL A 82 2.51 -2.18 4.14
CA VAL A 82 2.27 -2.45 2.72
C VAL A 82 1.17 -1.54 2.20
N ILE A 83 1.45 -0.81 1.12
CA ILE A 83 0.47 0.00 0.38
C ILE A 83 0.25 -0.64 -0.99
N THR A 84 -0.98 -1.00 -1.32
CA THR A 84 -1.29 -1.61 -2.64
C THR A 84 -2.75 -1.46 -3.05
N HIS A 85 -2.97 -1.47 -4.37
CA HIS A 85 -4.30 -1.65 -4.94
C HIS A 85 -4.63 -3.14 -5.00
N LEU A 86 -5.74 -3.55 -4.37
CA LEU A 86 -6.19 -4.94 -4.41
C LEU A 86 -6.95 -5.31 -5.69
N ALA A 87 -7.52 -4.32 -6.40
CA ALA A 87 -8.31 -4.55 -7.61
C ALA A 87 -7.60 -5.36 -8.73
N PRO A 88 -6.30 -5.15 -9.02
CA PRO A 88 -5.59 -5.97 -10.02
C PRO A 88 -5.31 -7.41 -9.56
N LEU A 89 -5.44 -7.72 -8.26
CA LEU A 89 -5.16 -9.04 -7.72
C LEU A 89 -6.39 -9.96 -7.82
N THR A 90 -6.14 -11.25 -8.08
CA THR A 90 -7.19 -12.28 -7.98
C THR A 90 -7.71 -12.40 -6.54
N SER A 91 -8.90 -12.99 -6.36
CA SER A 91 -9.43 -13.24 -5.02
C SER A 91 -8.49 -14.06 -4.13
N ALA A 92 -7.80 -15.05 -4.70
CA ALA A 92 -6.81 -15.85 -3.97
C ALA A 92 -5.62 -15.00 -3.51
N GLN A 93 -5.04 -14.20 -4.41
CA GLN A 93 -3.91 -13.30 -4.08
C GLN A 93 -4.30 -12.26 -3.03
N ARG A 94 -5.50 -11.68 -3.11
CA ARG A 94 -6.00 -10.74 -2.10
C ARG A 94 -6.08 -11.38 -0.72
N GLN A 95 -6.69 -12.56 -0.64
CA GLN A 95 -6.83 -13.28 0.63
C GLN A 95 -5.47 -13.70 1.20
N GLN A 96 -4.55 -14.11 0.33
CA GLN A 96 -3.18 -14.43 0.73
C GLN A 96 -2.49 -13.21 1.34
N LEU A 97 -2.50 -12.06 0.67
CA LEU A 97 -1.85 -10.85 1.19
C LEU A 97 -2.48 -10.37 2.50
N ILE A 98 -3.81 -10.33 2.57
CA ILE A 98 -4.54 -9.96 3.80
C ILE A 98 -4.17 -10.91 4.95
N GLY A 99 -4.19 -12.22 4.68
CA GLY A 99 -3.88 -13.25 5.66
C GLY A 99 -2.45 -13.15 6.17
N VAL A 100 -1.46 -13.02 5.28
CA VAL A 100 -0.05 -12.88 5.64
C VAL A 100 0.17 -11.61 6.46
N CYS A 101 -0.29 -10.44 6.00
CA CYS A 101 -0.15 -9.18 6.73
C CYS A 101 -0.77 -9.26 8.13
N ALA A 102 -1.96 -9.86 8.27
CA ALA A 102 -2.60 -10.05 9.56
C ALA A 102 -1.82 -11.00 10.48
N GLN A 103 -1.23 -12.06 9.93
CA GLN A 103 -0.44 -13.04 10.68
C GLN A 103 0.85 -12.43 11.25
N VAL A 104 1.56 -11.61 10.47
CA VAL A 104 2.86 -11.03 10.86
C VAL A 104 2.74 -9.65 11.51
N GLY A 105 1.52 -9.10 11.60
CA GLY A 105 1.27 -7.78 12.19
C GLY A 105 1.67 -6.60 11.31
N THR A 106 1.94 -6.83 10.02
CA THR A 106 2.22 -5.75 9.05
C THR A 106 0.92 -5.04 8.67
N GLN A 107 0.94 -3.71 8.67
CA GLN A 107 -0.23 -2.94 8.26
C GLN A 107 -0.43 -3.03 6.74
N LEU A 108 -1.68 -3.20 6.30
CA LEU A 108 -2.05 -3.19 4.89
C LEU A 108 -2.97 -2.00 4.62
N ILE A 109 -2.52 -1.06 3.80
CA ILE A 109 -3.29 0.11 3.38
C ILE A 109 -3.68 -0.04 1.91
N THR A 110 -4.97 0.11 1.64
CA THR A 110 -5.51 0.11 0.28
C THR A 110 -6.02 1.50 -0.08
N PRO A 111 -5.59 2.10 -1.21
CA PRO A 111 -6.04 3.46 -1.57
C PRO A 111 -7.56 3.58 -1.79
N ALA A 112 -8.27 2.47 -2.06
CA ALA A 112 -9.73 2.46 -2.11
C ALA A 112 -10.39 2.78 -0.75
N ASP A 113 -9.72 2.50 0.37
CA ASP A 113 -10.20 2.82 1.73
C ASP A 113 -9.96 4.28 2.15
N ALA A 114 -9.06 4.99 1.45
CA ALA A 114 -8.68 6.36 1.79
C ALA A 114 -9.85 7.37 1.68
N GLY A 115 -10.85 7.05 0.85
CA GLY A 115 -12.06 7.86 0.71
C GLY A 115 -13.06 7.71 1.86
N ARG A 116 -13.04 6.60 2.61
CA ARG A 116 -14.00 6.34 3.70
C ARG A 116 -13.60 6.98 5.03
N ASN A 117 -12.30 7.13 5.30
CA ASN A 117 -11.81 7.69 6.57
C ASN A 117 -11.62 9.21 6.59
N ARG A 118 -11.89 9.93 5.49
CA ARG A 118 -11.86 11.41 5.48
C ARG A 118 -13.06 12.06 6.19
N THR A 119 -14.10 11.32 6.53
CA THR A 119 -15.19 11.79 7.41
C THR A 119 -14.99 11.32 8.85
N ARG A 120 -14.08 11.98 9.57
CA ARG A 120 -14.22 12.27 11.02
C ARG A 120 -13.15 13.27 11.49
N PRO A 121 -13.26 14.56 11.14
CA PRO A 121 -12.86 15.62 12.05
C PRO A 121 -14.05 15.96 12.95
N GLY A 122 -13.85 15.94 14.27
CA GLY A 122 -14.80 16.57 15.21
C GLY A 122 -15.40 15.64 16.26
N PHE A 123 -14.56 15.09 17.14
CA PHE A 123 -14.98 14.99 18.54
C PHE A 123 -14.70 16.34 19.19
N THR A 124 -15.66 17.24 19.11
CA THR A 124 -15.76 18.39 20.01
C THR A 124 -17.24 18.58 20.31
N SER A 125 -17.70 18.04 21.43
CA SER A 125 -18.89 18.54 22.09
C SER A 125 -18.53 19.88 22.74
N PRO A 126 -19.25 20.98 22.47
CA PRO A 126 -19.38 22.06 23.42
C PRO A 126 -20.78 22.03 24.04
N GLY A 127 -20.84 22.12 25.37
CA GLY A 127 -22.07 22.41 26.13
C GLY A 127 -22.82 21.19 26.62
#